data_AF-A0A438G3S3-F1
#
_entry.id   AF-A0A438G3S3-F1
#
_cell.length_a   1.000
_cell.length_b   1.000
_cell.length_c   1.000
_cell.angle_alpha   90.00
_cell.angle_beta   90.00
_cell.angle_gamma   90.00
#
_symmetry.space_group_name_H-M   'P 1'
#
loop_
_entity.id
_entity.type
_entity.pdbx_description
1 polymer ?
#
loop_
_entity_poly.entity_id
_entity_poly.type
_entity_poly.pdbx_seq_one_letter_code
_entity_poly.pdbx_strand_id
1 'polypeptide(L)' 'MAPHGVVVEMRSLNNHSRRGGIRVTTNPTLGSYVDVGDEQLWIDVLQATLKHEWLQCRGPIICT' A
#
# COMPACT_ATOMS: atom_id res chain seq x y z
N MET A 1 -7.32 -23.88 -6.72
CA MET A 1 -8.20 -24.64 -5.80
C MET A 1 -7.34 -25.71 -5.14
N ALA A 2 -7.47 -25.94 -3.84
CA ALA A 2 -6.60 -26.85 -3.09
C ALA A 2 -7.33 -28.16 -2.75
N PRO A 3 -7.33 -29.18 -3.63
CA PRO A 3 -7.95 -30.46 -3.31
C PRO A 3 -7.25 -31.08 -2.09
N HIS A 4 -8.03 -31.40 -1.05
CA HIS A 4 -7.58 -31.86 0.27
C HIS A 4 -6.67 -30.88 1.04
N GLY A 5 -6.58 -29.62 0.60
CA GLY A 5 -5.82 -28.58 1.28
C GLY A 5 -6.71 -27.53 1.96
N VAL A 6 -6.08 -26.63 2.69
CA VAL A 6 -6.74 -25.46 3.27
C VAL A 6 -6.53 -24.27 2.33
N VAL A 7 -7.63 -23.60 1.97
CA VAL A 7 -7.57 -22.32 1.24
C VAL A 7 -7.69 -21.21 2.27
N VAL A 8 -6.68 -20.34 2.32
CA VAL A 8 -6.70 -19.13 3.16
C VAL A 8 -7.26 -17.99 2.32
N GLU A 9 -8.36 -17.40 2.77
CA GLU A 9 -8.92 -16.20 2.15
C GLU A 9 -8.10 -14.97 2.58
N MET A 10 -7.03 -14.65 1.86
CA MET A 10 -6.11 -13.56 2.24
C MET A 10 -6.83 -12.20 2.35
N ARG A 11 -7.92 -11.98 1.60
CA ARG A 11 -8.70 -10.73 1.65
C ARG A 11 -9.31 -10.46 3.02
N SER A 12 -9.51 -11.47 3.87
CA SER A 12 -10.03 -11.27 5.23
C SER A 12 -9.08 -10.47 6.12
N LEU A 13 -7.77 -10.37 5.78
CA LEU A 13 -6.80 -9.57 6.53
C LEU A 13 -7.07 -8.05 6.47
N ASN A 14 -7.78 -7.60 5.43
CA ASN A 14 -8.12 -6.18 5.25
C ASN A 14 -9.09 -5.66 6.34
N ASN A 15 -9.85 -6.55 7.00
CA ASN A 15 -10.90 -6.17 7.96
C ASN A 15 -10.42 -6.09 9.43
N HIS A 16 -9.22 -6.61 9.73
CA HIS A 16 -8.73 -6.75 11.10
C HIS A 16 -7.44 -5.99 11.40
N SER A 17 -6.80 -5.45 10.38
CA SER A 17 -5.51 -4.80 10.54
C SER A 17 -5.71 -3.29 10.55
N ARG A 18 -5.67 -2.66 11.73
CA ARG A 18 -5.46 -1.19 11.86
C ARG A 18 -4.11 -0.73 11.27
N ARG A 19 -3.34 -1.66 10.69
CA ARG A 19 -1.94 -1.53 10.26
C ARG A 19 -1.62 -2.34 9.00
N GLY A 20 -2.58 -3.06 8.41
CA GLY A 20 -2.42 -3.78 7.15
C GLY A 20 -3.05 -2.98 6.02
N GLY A 21 -2.58 -3.24 4.80
CA GLY A 21 -2.87 -2.39 3.64
C GLY A 21 -1.60 -1.80 3.02
N ILE A 22 -1.72 -0.58 2.50
CA ILE A 22 -0.72 0.04 1.64
C ILE A 22 -0.22 1.31 2.32
N ARG A 23 1.06 1.33 2.69
CA ARG A 23 1.70 2.48 3.35
C ARG A 23 2.88 2.97 2.54
N VAL A 24 2.68 4.10 1.87
CA VAL A 24 3.72 4.80 1.15
C VAL A 24 4.55 5.61 2.15
N THR A 25 5.86 5.42 2.13
CA THR A 25 6.82 6.14 2.96
C THR A 25 7.87 6.79 2.08
N THR A 26 8.09 8.09 2.27
CA THR A 26 9.16 8.83 1.60
C THR A 26 10.24 9.16 2.61
N ASN A 27 11.47 8.72 2.35
CA ASN A 27 12.62 9.02 3.19
C ASN A 27 13.67 9.81 2.39
N PRO A 28 14.17 10.95 2.90
CA PRO A 28 15.14 11.79 2.18
C PRO A 28 16.46 11.08 1.80
N THR A 29 16.87 10.05 2.54
CA THR A 29 18.14 9.34 2.30
C THR A 29 17.95 8.00 1.61
N LEU A 30 16.79 7.35 1.76
CA LEU A 30 16.51 6.02 1.20
C LEU A 30 15.59 6.05 -0.04
N GLY A 31 15.03 7.22 -0.38
CA GLY A 31 14.03 7.35 -1.42
C GLY A 31 12.62 6.92 -0.97
N SER A 32 11.72 6.78 -1.93
CA SER A 32 10.32 6.40 -1.70
C SER A 32 10.13 4.90 -1.82
N TYR A 33 9.43 4.31 -0.85
CA TYR A 33 9.07 2.89 -0.85
C TYR A 33 7.66 2.70 -0.30
N VAL A 34 7.10 1.51 -0.51
CA VAL A 34 5.74 1.18 -0.08
C VAL A 34 5.75 -0.16 0.67
N ASP A 35 5.21 -0.14 1.88
CA ASP A 35 4.88 -1.38 2.60
C ASP A 35 3.52 -1.85 2.09
N VAL A 36 3.44 -3.07 1.56
CA VAL A 36 2.22 -3.65 0.97
C VAL A 36 1.91 -4.97 1.64
N GLY A 37 0.70 -5.11 2.18
CA GLY A 37 0.18 -6.41 2.62
C GLY A 37 -0.09 -7.33 1.43
N ASP A 38 0.23 -8.62 1.56
CA ASP A 38 0.03 -9.62 0.50
C ASP A 38 -1.44 -9.80 0.08
N GLU A 39 -2.37 -9.38 0.93
CA GLU A 39 -3.80 -9.37 0.63
C GLU A 39 -4.23 -8.28 -0.36
N GLN A 40 -3.35 -7.30 -0.65
CA GLN A 40 -3.66 -6.13 -1.47
C GLN A 40 -3.48 -6.39 -2.96
N LEU A 41 -4.33 -5.76 -3.76
CA LEU A 41 -4.20 -5.81 -5.22
C LEU A 41 -3.23 -4.73 -5.69
N TRP A 42 -2.42 -5.04 -6.70
CA TRP A 42 -1.47 -4.09 -7.29
C TRP A 42 -2.15 -2.82 -7.84
N ILE A 43 -3.41 -2.89 -8.24
CA ILE A 43 -4.18 -1.71 -8.67
C ILE A 43 -4.40 -0.73 -7.52
N ASP A 44 -4.67 -1.24 -6.32
CA ASP A 44 -4.84 -0.41 -5.12
C ASP A 44 -3.50 0.22 -4.72
N VAL A 45 -2.38 -0.49 -4.93
CA VAL A 45 -1.01 0.02 -4.69
C VAL A 45 -0.71 1.19 -5.61
N LEU A 46 -1.03 1.06 -6.89
CA LEU A 46 -0.87 2.13 -7.86
C LEU A 46 -1.72 3.36 -7.50
N GLN A 47 -2.97 3.16 -7.10
CA GLN A 47 -3.84 4.27 -6.70
C GLN A 47 -3.35 4.97 -5.43
N ALA A 48 -2.86 4.22 -4.44
CA ALA A 48 -2.35 4.78 -3.19
C ALA A 48 -1.05 5.57 -3.41
N THR A 49 -0.14 5.07 -4.24
CA THR A 49 1.11 5.75 -4.59
C THR A 49 0.83 7.04 -5.37
N LEU A 50 -0.04 7.01 -6.38
CA LEU A 50 -0.45 8.24 -7.08
C LEU A 50 -1.07 9.25 -6.11
N LYS A 51 -1.98 8.83 -5.24
CA LYS A 51 -2.59 9.75 -4.27
C LYS A 51 -1.56 10.38 -3.32
N HIS A 52 -0.54 9.64 -2.91
CA HIS A 52 0.53 10.14 -2.05
C HIS A 52 1.31 11.26 -2.74
N GLU A 53 1.77 11.04 -3.98
CA GLU A 53 2.48 12.05 -4.77
C GLU A 53 1.62 13.31 -4.99
N TRP A 54 0.33 13.14 -5.27
CA TRP A 54 -0.58 14.26 -5.48
C TRP A 54 -0.87 15.06 -4.20
N LEU A 55 -0.91 14.41 -3.03
CA LEU A 55 -1.11 15.08 -1.73
C LEU A 55 0.15 15.81 -1.26
N GLN A 56 1.33 15.32 -1.64
CA GLN A 56 2.61 15.99 -1.35
C GLN A 56 2.74 17.35 -2.08
N CYS A 57 2.05 17.52 -3.22
CA CYS A 57 2.02 18.75 -4.01
C CYS A 57 1.01 19.83 -3.56
N ARG A 58 0.31 19.67 -2.41
CA ARG A 58 -0.71 20.64 -1.93
C ARG A 58 -0.23 21.63 -0.85
N GLY A 59 1.08 21.78 -0.66
CA GLY A 59 1.68 22.90 0.10
C GLY A 59 2.42 23.85 -0.85
N PRO A 60 2.55 25.15 -0.51
CA PRO A 60 3.34 26.04 -1.34
C PRO A 60 4.81 25.67 -1.15
N ILE A 61 5.49 25.43 -2.27
CA ILE A 61 6.95 25.35 -2.40
C ILE A 61 7.50 23.92 -2.16
N ILE A 62 8.18 23.43 -3.21
CA ILE A 62 9.02 22.23 -3.35
C ILE A 62 8.30 20.92 -3.71
N CYS A 63 8.06 20.74 -5.02
CA CYS A 63 8.25 19.42 -5.62
C CYS A 63 9.78 19.24 -5.79
N THR A 64 10.40 18.36 -5.03
CA THR A 64 11.78 17.92 -5.30
C THR A 64 11.81 16.98 -6.49
#